data_AF-A0A7S4M2L9-F1
#
_entry.id   AF-A0A7S4M2L9-F1
#
_cell.length_a   1.000
_cell.length_b   1.000
_cell.length_c   1.000
_cell.angle_alpha   90.00
_cell.angle_beta   90.00
_cell.angle_gamma   90.00
#
_symmetry.space_group_name_H-M   'P 1'
#
loop_
_entity.id
_entity.type
_entity.pdbx_description
1 polymer ?
#
loop_
_entity_poly.entity_id
_entity_poly.type
_entity_poly.pdbx_seq_one_letter_code
_entity_poly.pdbx_strand_id
1 'polypeptide(L)'
;AAVGSAGVWYGVALVLFSSFISALPNVAYEKVLKTEGENQWVNNVQVTVWIMLWVSLSNLLPTLTAGAKAVFSGTAAVTALPSPSSLVGAIAALPDALRGAFDGFTLPVWGVVLLKAMNGILIPATFKYADNLLYSYAKPASIVAMTLFGAVMTRTIPAPSLLAGVALVVLSVQLYSSKPKAKQQ
;
A
#
# COMPACT_ATOMS: atom_id res chain seq x y z
N ALA A 1 -13.74 20.68 -13.91
CA ALA A 1 -12.57 21.19 -14.65
C ALA A 1 -12.08 20.08 -15.57
N ALA A 2 -12.07 20.30 -16.89
CA ALA A 2 -11.55 19.31 -17.83
C ALA A 2 -10.04 19.16 -17.57
N VAL A 3 -9.59 17.96 -17.19
CA VAL A 3 -8.15 17.66 -17.09
C VAL A 3 -7.60 17.80 -18.51
N GLY A 4 -6.78 18.83 -18.74
CA GLY A 4 -6.11 19.01 -20.04
C GLY A 4 -5.29 17.77 -20.37
N SER A 5 -5.20 17.42 -21.66
CA SER A 5 -4.50 16.20 -22.13
C SER A 5 -3.07 16.05 -21.56
N ALA A 6 -2.38 17.16 -21.30
CA ALA A 6 -1.08 17.19 -20.63
C ALA A 6 -1.10 16.64 -19.18
N GLY A 7 -2.17 16.92 -18.43
CA GLY A 7 -2.36 16.40 -17.06
C GLY A 7 -2.60 14.89 -17.04
N VAL A 8 -3.24 14.34 -18.09
CA VAL A 8 -3.45 12.90 -18.23
C VAL A 8 -2.11 12.18 -18.42
N TRP A 9 -1.27 12.66 -19.34
CA TRP A 9 0.05 12.07 -19.59
C TRP A 9 0.99 12.18 -18.39
N TYR A 10 0.92 13.29 -17.66
CA TYR A 10 1.64 13.43 -16.40
C TYR A 10 1.18 12.41 -15.35
N GLY A 11 -0.12 12.21 -15.21
CA GLY A 11 -0.67 11.17 -14.33
C GLY A 11 -0.22 9.75 -14.72
N VAL A 12 -0.23 9.43 -16.02
CA VAL A 12 0.27 8.15 -16.54
C VAL A 12 1.74 7.96 -16.20
N ALA A 13 2.58 8.98 -16.44
CA ALA A 13 4.00 8.93 -16.11
C ALA A 13 4.25 8.69 -14.61
N LEU A 14 3.50 9.38 -13.75
CA LEU A 14 3.60 9.19 -12.29
C LEU A 14 3.19 7.79 -11.84
N VAL A 15 2.13 7.21 -12.42
CA VAL A 15 1.69 5.84 -12.09
C VAL A 15 2.71 4.81 -12.53
N LEU A 16 3.30 4.96 -13.72
CA LEU A 16 4.38 4.09 -14.19
C LEU A 16 5.59 4.19 -13.26
N PHE A 17 6.00 5.42 -12.91
CA PHE A 17 7.12 5.66 -12.01
C PHE A 17 6.87 5.08 -10.60
N SER A 18 5.67 5.25 -10.05
CA SER A 18 5.33 4.66 -8.74
C SER A 18 5.34 3.14 -8.78
N SER A 19 4.96 2.54 -9.91
CA SER A 19 4.99 1.09 -10.10
C SER A 19 6.42 0.56 -10.11
N PHE A 20 7.36 1.26 -10.75
CA PHE A 20 8.79 0.94 -10.70
C PHE A 20 9.34 1.03 -9.27
N ILE A 21 9.04 2.11 -8.55
CA ILE A 21 9.48 2.28 -7.17
C ILE A 21 8.91 1.19 -6.27
N SER A 22 7.64 0.80 -6.46
CA SER A 22 7.00 -0.21 -5.62
C SER A 22 7.56 -1.63 -5.81
N ALA A 23 8.21 -1.93 -6.95
CA ALA A 23 8.73 -3.26 -7.23
C ALA A 23 10.00 -3.58 -6.44
N LEU A 24 10.87 -2.59 -6.21
CA LEU A 24 12.18 -2.79 -5.55
C LEU A 24 12.06 -3.23 -4.09
N PRO A 25 11.22 -2.60 -3.24
CA PRO A 25 11.06 -3.01 -1.85
C PRO A 25 10.55 -4.44 -1.70
N ASN A 26 9.64 -4.90 -2.58
CA ASN A 26 9.11 -6.25 -2.49
C ASN A 26 10.20 -7.31 -2.72
N VAL A 27 11.06 -7.09 -3.73
CA VAL A 27 12.19 -7.99 -4.01
C VAL A 27 13.25 -7.91 -2.91
N ALA A 28 13.54 -6.71 -2.41
CA ALA A 28 14.49 -6.53 -1.32
C ALA A 28 14.00 -7.19 -0.03
N TYR A 29 12.73 -7.05 0.30
CA TYR A 29 12.12 -7.65 1.47
C TYR A 29 12.07 -9.18 1.39
N GLU A 30 11.75 -9.73 0.21
CA GLU A 30 11.86 -11.17 -0.05
C GLU A 30 13.30 -11.68 0.18
N LYS A 31 14.32 -10.97 -0.30
CA LYS A 31 15.73 -11.35 -0.07
C LYS A 31 16.07 -11.38 1.41
N VAL A 32 15.65 -10.36 2.17
CA VAL A 32 15.87 -10.30 3.63
C VAL A 32 15.20 -11.47 4.35
N LEU A 33 13.96 -11.81 3.98
CA LEU A 33 13.22 -12.92 4.58
C LEU A 33 13.77 -14.31 4.25
N LYS A 34 14.47 -14.44 3.13
CA LYS A 34 15.09 -15.70 2.67
C LYS A 34 16.55 -15.88 3.13
N THR A 35 17.15 -14.90 3.80
CA THR A 35 18.49 -15.01 4.39
C THR A 35 18.50 -16.03 5.54
N GLU A 36 19.52 -16.91 5.59
CA GLU A 36 19.64 -17.90 6.66
C GLU A 36 19.86 -17.23 8.03
N GLY A 37 19.15 -17.70 9.05
CA GLY A 37 19.22 -17.16 10.42
C GLY A 37 18.26 -16.00 10.72
N GLU A 38 17.56 -15.47 9.72
CA GLU A 38 16.66 -14.32 9.90
C GLU A 38 15.25 -14.70 10.39
N ASN A 39 14.73 -13.92 11.34
CA ASN A 39 13.38 -14.12 11.88
C ASN A 39 12.36 -13.24 11.14
N GLN A 40 11.47 -13.89 10.40
CA GLN A 40 10.41 -13.23 9.62
C GLN A 40 9.52 -12.29 10.45
N TRP A 41 9.24 -12.64 11.70
CA TRP A 41 8.36 -11.84 12.56
C TRP A 41 9.04 -10.58 13.03
N VAL A 42 10.33 -10.69 13.37
CA VAL A 42 11.17 -9.54 13.75
C VAL A 42 11.29 -8.59 12.56
N ASN A 43 11.58 -9.11 11.37
CA ASN A 43 11.71 -8.30 10.15
C ASN A 43 10.39 -7.62 9.77
N ASN A 44 9.26 -8.29 9.95
CA ASN A 44 7.94 -7.69 9.72
C ASN A 44 7.62 -6.57 10.72
N VAL A 45 7.96 -6.76 12.00
CA VAL A 45 7.79 -5.73 13.03
C VAL A 45 8.70 -4.52 12.74
N GLN A 46 9.96 -4.75 12.38
CA GLN A 46 10.89 -3.67 12.03
C GLN A 46 10.37 -2.83 10.86
N VAL A 47 9.92 -3.47 9.78
CA VAL A 47 9.32 -2.78 8.63
C VAL A 47 8.08 -1.99 9.04
N THR A 48 7.22 -2.57 9.87
CA THR A 48 6.01 -1.89 10.36
C THR A 48 6.36 -0.65 11.19
N VAL A 49 7.33 -0.75 12.10
CA VAL A 49 7.82 0.38 12.91
C VAL A 49 8.39 1.48 12.00
N TRP A 50 9.16 1.10 10.98
CA TRP A 50 9.74 2.06 10.04
C TRP A 50 8.67 2.77 9.20
N ILE A 51 7.65 2.05 8.75
CA ILE A 51 6.48 2.62 8.05
C ILE A 51 5.76 3.60 8.96
N MET A 52 5.49 3.23 10.22
CA MET A 52 4.79 4.10 11.18
C MET A 52 5.57 5.39 11.45
N LEU A 53 6.89 5.30 11.58
CA LEU A 53 7.76 6.47 11.74
C LEU A 53 7.68 7.38 10.51
N TRP A 54 7.81 6.81 9.30
CA TRP A 54 7.77 7.58 8.07
C TRP A 54 6.40 8.22 7.82
N VAL A 55 5.32 7.49 8.07
CA VAL A 55 3.94 8.02 7.97
C VAL A 55 3.76 9.16 8.96
N SER A 56 4.20 9.00 10.22
CA SER A 56 4.12 10.07 11.22
C SER A 56 4.90 11.31 10.79
N LEU A 57 6.12 11.14 10.27
CA LEU A 57 6.93 12.24 9.74
C LEU A 57 6.28 12.92 8.54
N SER A 58 5.68 12.15 7.63
CA SER A 58 4.99 12.70 6.46
C SER A 58 3.77 13.55 6.83
N ASN A 59 3.07 13.20 7.91
CA ASN A 59 1.97 14.00 8.45
C ASN A 59 2.45 15.31 9.11
N LEU A 60 3.72 15.39 9.52
CA LEU A 60 4.34 16.61 10.06
C LEU A 60 4.91 17.53 8.98
N LEU A 61 5.14 17.01 7.76
CA LEU A 61 5.75 17.75 6.66
C LEU A 61 4.99 19.04 6.25
N PRO A 62 3.64 19.08 6.21
CA PRO A 62 2.91 20.32 5.93
C PRO A 62 3.17 21.41 6.98
N THR A 63 3.22 21.04 8.26
CA THR A 63 3.51 21.96 9.37
C THR A 63 4.94 22.48 9.30
N LEU A 64 5.89 21.60 8.99
CA LEU A 64 7.31 21.97 8.84
C LEU A 64 7.54 22.88 7.63
N THR A 65 6.86 22.63 6.50
CA THR A 65 6.99 23.46 5.29
C THR A 65 6.27 24.80 5.43
N ALA A 66 5.13 24.85 6.12
CA ALA A 66 4.47 26.10 6.47
C ALA A 66 5.34 26.96 7.40
N GLY A 67 5.96 26.35 8.42
CA GLY A 67 6.89 27.03 9.31
C GLY A 67 8.16 27.52 8.61
N ALA A 68 8.76 26.69 7.75
CA ALA A 68 9.89 27.10 6.93
C ALA A 68 9.55 28.31 6.04
N LYS A 69 8.41 28.26 5.33
CA LYS A 69 7.96 29.39 4.50
C LYS A 69 7.77 30.67 5.30
N ALA A 70 7.17 30.60 6.49
CA ALA A 70 6.97 31.75 7.38
C ALA A 70 8.29 32.36 7.89
N VAL A 71 9.29 31.51 8.16
CA VAL A 71 10.64 31.96 8.54
C VAL A 71 11.33 32.66 7.37
N PHE A 72 11.27 32.09 6.17
CA PHE A 72 11.91 32.66 4.98
C PHE A 72 11.20 33.91 4.44
N SER A 73 9.90 34.09 4.70
CA SER A 73 9.15 35.28 4.28
C SER A 73 9.31 36.49 5.22
N GLY A 74 10.11 36.39 6.28
CA GLY A 74 10.39 37.51 7.20
C GLY A 74 9.22 37.95 8.08
N THR A 75 8.09 37.24 8.05
CA THR A 75 6.87 37.51 8.85
C THR A 75 6.96 36.92 10.26
N ALA A 76 8.16 36.79 10.81
CA ALA A 76 8.47 36.00 11.99
C ALA A 76 7.56 36.30 13.20
N ALA A 77 6.56 35.47 13.39
CA ALA A 77 6.27 34.95 14.71
C ALA A 77 6.97 33.60 14.80
N VAL A 78 7.84 33.46 15.79
CA VAL A 78 8.51 32.21 16.20
C VAL A 78 7.50 31.24 16.84
N THR A 79 6.34 31.07 16.19
CA THR A 79 5.23 30.22 16.60
C THR A 79 5.06 29.01 15.68
N ALA A 80 5.89 28.90 14.63
CA ALA A 80 5.76 27.86 13.61
C ALA A 80 6.78 26.71 13.72
N LEU A 81 7.83 26.86 14.55
CA LEU A 81 8.54 25.69 15.08
C LEU A 81 7.78 25.23 16.33
N PRO A 82 7.61 23.91 16.55
CA PRO A 82 7.01 23.46 17.79
C PRO A 82 7.89 23.90 18.97
N SER A 83 7.49 24.95 19.66
CA SER A 83 8.08 25.35 20.94
C SER A 83 7.85 24.23 21.96
N PRO A 84 8.66 24.13 23.03
CA PRO A 84 8.43 23.16 24.10
C PRO A 84 6.99 23.21 24.65
N SER A 85 6.36 24.39 24.68
CA SER A 85 4.96 24.57 25.07
C SER A 85 3.95 23.99 24.08
N SER A 86 4.22 24.05 22.77
CA SER A 86 3.35 23.44 21.75
C SER A 86 3.40 21.91 21.76
N LEU A 87 4.54 21.32 22.13
CA LEU A 87 4.67 19.87 22.32
C LEU A 87 3.88 19.43 23.55
N VAL A 88 3.94 20.19 24.65
CA VAL A 88 3.12 19.92 25.85
C VAL A 88 1.62 20.05 25.52
N GLY A 89 1.22 21.06 24.74
CA GLY A 89 -0.16 21.21 24.26
C GLY A 89 -0.60 20.06 23.35
N ALA A 90 0.26 19.58 22.46
CA ALA A 90 -0.02 18.44 21.59
C ALA A 90 -0.15 17.13 22.39
N ILE A 91 0.70 16.92 23.40
CA ILE A 91 0.61 15.77 24.32
C ILE A 91 -0.67 15.87 25.18
N ALA A 92 -1.04 17.06 25.63
CA ALA A 92 -2.27 17.28 26.39
C ALA A 92 -3.54 17.08 25.55
N ALA A 93 -3.51 17.38 24.25
CA ALA A 93 -4.61 17.16 23.31
C ALA A 93 -4.70 15.72 22.77
N LEU A 94 -3.71 14.87 23.07
CA LEU A 94 -3.64 13.49 22.61
C LEU A 94 -4.89 12.65 22.99
N PRO A 95 -5.47 12.76 24.19
CA PRO A 95 -6.66 11.99 24.57
C PRO A 95 -7.88 12.33 23.71
N ASP A 96 -8.08 13.60 23.40
CA ASP A 96 -9.23 14.05 22.60
C ASP A 96 -9.00 13.77 21.12
N ALA A 97 -7.76 13.88 20.63
CA ALA A 97 -7.38 13.44 19.30
C ALA A 97 -7.60 11.93 19.12
N LEU A 98 -7.29 11.11 20.12
CA LEU A 98 -7.57 9.67 20.10
C LEU A 98 -9.08 9.38 20.09
N ARG A 99 -9.86 10.08 20.91
CA ARG A 99 -11.33 9.96 20.88
C ARG A 99 -11.91 10.33 19.52
N GLY A 100 -11.43 11.42 18.91
CA GLY A 100 -11.81 11.82 17.56
C GLY A 100 -11.35 10.84 16.48
N ALA A 101 -10.18 10.20 16.66
CA ALA A 101 -9.68 9.21 15.70
C ALA A 101 -10.53 7.92 15.67
N PHE A 102 -11.17 7.55 16.78
CA PHE A 102 -12.10 6.43 16.86
C PHE A 102 -13.57 6.83 16.70
N ASP A 103 -13.85 8.11 16.45
CA ASP A 103 -15.21 8.56 16.19
C ASP A 103 -15.72 8.00 14.85
N GLY A 104 -16.97 7.53 14.82
CA GLY A 104 -17.55 6.90 13.64
C GLY A 104 -17.04 5.48 13.30
N PHE A 105 -16.30 4.81 14.19
CA PHE A 105 -15.91 3.41 14.00
C PHE A 105 -17.11 2.46 14.07
N THR A 106 -17.72 2.22 12.92
CA THR A 106 -18.81 1.25 12.75
C THR A 106 -18.27 -0.18 12.58
N LEU A 107 -19.13 -1.19 12.76
CA LEU A 107 -18.74 -2.60 12.62
C LEU A 107 -18.06 -2.94 11.27
N PRO A 108 -18.48 -2.39 10.11
CA PRO A 108 -17.76 -2.61 8.84
C PRO A 108 -16.34 -2.03 8.83
N VAL A 109 -16.10 -0.90 9.52
CA VAL A 109 -14.77 -0.30 9.63
C VAL A 109 -13.83 -1.24 10.36
N TRP A 110 -14.28 -1.86 11.46
CA TRP A 110 -13.53 -2.91 12.16
C TRP A 110 -13.21 -4.11 11.25
N GLY A 111 -14.14 -4.49 10.37
CA GLY A 111 -13.89 -5.50 9.34
C GLY A 111 -12.75 -5.12 8.39
N VAL A 112 -12.74 -3.87 7.89
CA VAL A 112 -11.66 -3.36 7.03
C VAL A 112 -10.33 -3.30 7.78
N VAL A 113 -10.34 -2.85 9.05
CA VAL A 113 -9.14 -2.80 9.90
C VAL A 113 -8.55 -4.19 10.08
N LEU A 114 -9.39 -5.19 10.38
CA LEU A 114 -8.94 -6.58 10.51
C LEU A 114 -8.36 -7.10 9.19
N LEU A 115 -9.02 -6.88 8.05
CA LEU A 115 -8.52 -7.27 6.74
C LEU A 115 -7.17 -6.60 6.40
N LYS A 116 -7.00 -5.33 6.76
CA LYS A 116 -5.72 -4.62 6.58
C LYS A 116 -4.64 -5.17 7.50
N ALA A 117 -4.96 -5.49 8.76
CA ALA A 117 -4.04 -6.13 9.69
C ALA A 117 -3.61 -7.53 9.22
N MET A 118 -4.54 -8.34 8.71
CA MET A 118 -4.25 -9.67 8.15
C MET A 118 -3.28 -9.61 6.98
N ASN A 119 -3.40 -8.60 6.11
CA ASN A 119 -2.46 -8.41 5.00
C ASN A 119 -1.02 -8.20 5.50
N GLY A 120 -0.84 -7.55 6.66
CA GLY A 120 0.47 -7.37 7.29
C GLY A 120 1.15 -8.68 7.71
N ILE A 121 0.40 -9.77 7.83
CA ILE A 121 0.92 -11.11 8.15
C ILE A 121 0.99 -11.98 6.89
N LEU A 122 -0.02 -11.89 6.03
CA LEU A 122 -0.14 -12.74 4.83
C LEU A 122 0.92 -12.40 3.76
N ILE A 123 1.24 -11.12 3.59
CA ILE A 123 2.25 -10.66 2.61
C ILE A 123 3.65 -11.24 2.94
N PRO A 124 4.22 -11.05 4.15
CA PRO A 124 5.52 -11.63 4.48
C PRO A 124 5.51 -13.16 4.46
N ALA A 125 4.42 -13.80 4.89
CA ALA A 125 4.27 -15.25 4.78
C ALA A 125 4.35 -15.71 3.30
N THR A 126 3.69 -14.99 2.39
CA THR A 126 3.74 -15.31 0.95
C THR A 126 5.15 -15.15 0.39
N PHE A 127 5.89 -14.11 0.80
CA PHE A 127 7.28 -13.94 0.35
C PHE A 127 8.25 -14.97 0.93
N LYS A 128 7.97 -15.52 2.11
CA LYS A 128 8.80 -16.57 2.71
C LYS A 128 8.54 -17.95 2.11
N TYR A 129 7.27 -18.33 1.98
CA TYR A 129 6.88 -19.70 1.60
C TYR A 129 6.64 -19.85 0.08
N ALA A 130 6.54 -18.74 -0.65
CA ALA A 130 6.47 -18.72 -2.10
C ALA A 130 7.51 -17.72 -2.64
N ASP A 131 7.11 -16.88 -3.59
CA ASP A 131 7.96 -15.90 -4.26
C ASP A 131 7.19 -14.60 -4.49
N ASN A 132 7.91 -13.48 -4.64
CA ASN A 132 7.31 -12.18 -4.95
C ASN A 132 6.54 -12.17 -6.29
N LEU A 133 6.91 -13.05 -7.22
CA LEU A 133 6.21 -13.19 -8.50
C LEU A 133 4.81 -13.79 -8.32
N LEU A 134 4.67 -14.85 -7.50
CA LEU A 134 3.37 -15.46 -7.21
C LEU A 134 2.43 -14.51 -6.47
N TYR A 135 2.98 -13.73 -5.52
CA TYR A 135 2.23 -12.66 -4.84
C TYR A 135 1.64 -11.64 -5.83
N SER A 136 2.42 -11.26 -6.85
CA SER A 136 2.00 -10.32 -7.89
C SER A 136 0.93 -10.90 -8.82
N TYR A 137 0.93 -12.22 -9.06
CA TYR A 137 -0.13 -12.93 -9.80
C TYR A 137 -1.40 -13.18 -8.99
N ALA A 138 -1.30 -13.33 -7.66
CA ALA A 138 -2.43 -13.63 -6.79
C ALA A 138 -3.48 -12.51 -6.75
N LYS A 139 -3.06 -11.24 -6.80
CA LYS A 139 -3.96 -10.07 -6.76
C LYS A 139 -4.95 -10.05 -7.95
N PRO A 140 -4.52 -10.06 -9.22
CA PRO A 140 -5.44 -10.10 -10.35
C PRO A 140 -6.24 -11.41 -10.41
N ALA A 141 -5.68 -12.55 -9.98
CA ALA A 141 -6.44 -13.81 -9.89
C ALA A 141 -7.62 -13.73 -8.91
N SER A 142 -7.45 -13.04 -7.78
CA SER A 142 -8.54 -12.77 -6.83
C SER A 142 -9.64 -11.89 -7.44
N ILE A 143 -9.26 -10.88 -8.24
CA ILE A 143 -10.23 -10.04 -8.97
C ILE A 143 -11.04 -10.87 -9.96
N VAL A 144 -10.39 -11.78 -10.70
CA VAL A 144 -11.07 -12.71 -11.61
C VAL A 144 -12.06 -13.59 -10.83
N ALA A 145 -11.62 -14.20 -9.73
CA ALA A 145 -12.48 -15.05 -8.91
C ALA A 145 -13.69 -14.29 -8.37
N MET A 146 -13.49 -13.06 -7.87
CA MET A 146 -14.59 -12.21 -7.38
C MET A 146 -15.54 -11.79 -8.51
N THR A 147 -15.01 -11.51 -9.69
CA THR A 147 -15.82 -11.15 -10.87
C THR A 147 -16.71 -12.32 -11.30
N LEU A 148 -16.15 -13.54 -11.33
CA LEU A 148 -16.91 -14.75 -11.67
C LEU A 148 -17.96 -15.05 -10.59
N PHE A 149 -17.60 -14.96 -9.32
CA PHE A 149 -18.52 -15.13 -8.21
C PHE A 149 -19.67 -14.12 -8.27
N GLY A 150 -19.35 -12.85 -8.50
CA GLY A 150 -20.33 -11.78 -8.69
C GLY A 150 -21.27 -12.07 -9.85
N ALA A 151 -20.74 -12.45 -11.02
CA ALA A 151 -21.54 -12.77 -12.21
C ALA A 151 -22.51 -13.93 -11.98
N VAL A 152 -22.10 -14.95 -11.23
CA VAL A 152 -22.97 -16.08 -10.86
C VAL A 152 -24.09 -15.63 -9.91
N MET A 153 -23.74 -14.82 -8.90
CA MET A 153 -24.69 -14.36 -7.88
C MET A 153 -25.74 -13.40 -8.46
N THR A 154 -25.32 -12.47 -9.32
CA THR A 154 -26.21 -11.46 -9.92
C THR A 154 -26.91 -11.94 -11.19
N ARG A 155 -26.50 -13.09 -11.76
CA ARG A 155 -26.92 -13.61 -13.07
C ARG A 155 -26.82 -12.58 -14.21
N THR A 156 -25.92 -11.61 -14.06
CA THR A 156 -25.66 -10.58 -15.06
C THR A 156 -24.31 -10.84 -15.72
N ILE A 157 -24.26 -10.69 -17.05
CA ILE A 157 -23.02 -10.84 -17.81
C ILE A 157 -22.18 -9.59 -17.60
N PRO A 158 -20.93 -9.69 -17.10
CA PRO A 158 -20.05 -8.55 -16.96
C PRO A 158 -19.73 -7.90 -18.31
N ALA A 159 -19.30 -6.63 -18.28
CA ALA A 159 -18.94 -5.91 -19.49
C ALA A 159 -17.92 -6.69 -20.36
N PRO A 160 -18.04 -6.67 -21.70
CA PRO A 160 -17.14 -7.44 -22.57
C PRO A 160 -15.65 -7.12 -22.39
N SER A 161 -15.32 -5.87 -22.05
CA SER A 161 -13.95 -5.45 -21.73
C SER A 161 -13.41 -6.13 -20.48
N LEU A 162 -14.25 -6.34 -19.47
CA LEU A 162 -13.88 -7.06 -18.25
C LEU A 162 -13.72 -8.57 -18.53
N LEU A 163 -14.58 -9.15 -19.37
CA LEU A 163 -14.44 -10.55 -19.81
C LEU A 163 -13.14 -10.77 -20.59
N ALA A 164 -12.76 -9.84 -21.48
CA ALA A 164 -11.49 -9.88 -22.18
C ALA A 164 -10.30 -9.81 -21.20
N GLY A 165 -10.37 -8.95 -20.19
CA GLY A 165 -9.37 -8.87 -19.12
C GLY A 165 -9.26 -10.17 -18.31
N VAL A 166 -10.40 -10.76 -17.93
CA VAL A 166 -10.46 -12.05 -17.24
C VAL A 166 -9.80 -13.16 -18.06
N ALA A 167 -10.15 -13.26 -19.35
CA ALA A 167 -9.56 -14.25 -20.25
C ALA A 167 -8.03 -14.09 -20.34
N LEU A 168 -7.54 -12.85 -20.46
CA LEU A 168 -6.10 -12.56 -20.51
C LEU A 168 -5.38 -12.97 -19.22
N VAL A 169 -5.95 -12.66 -18.06
CA VAL A 169 -5.37 -13.05 -16.76
C VAL A 169 -5.32 -14.57 -16.61
N VAL A 170 -6.40 -15.28 -16.97
CA VAL A 170 -6.45 -16.76 -16.91
C VAL A 170 -5.40 -17.37 -17.84
N LEU A 171 -5.28 -16.88 -19.07
CA LEU A 171 -4.26 -17.34 -20.02
C LEU A 171 -2.84 -17.09 -19.48
N SER A 172 -2.59 -15.92 -18.89
CA SER A 172 -1.29 -15.58 -18.30
C SER A 172 -0.91 -16.53 -17.14
N VAL A 173 -1.84 -16.84 -16.24
CA VAL A 173 -1.59 -17.76 -15.11
C VAL A 173 -1.32 -19.19 -15.60
N GLN A 174 -2.06 -19.66 -16.61
CA GLN A 174 -1.84 -20.98 -17.21
C GLN A 174 -0.49 -21.05 -17.92
N LEU A 175 -0.11 -20.01 -18.67
CA LEU A 175 1.18 -19.94 -19.34
C LEU A 175 2.34 -19.92 -18.34
N TYR A 176 2.21 -19.18 -17.24
CA TYR A 176 3.21 -19.13 -16.18
C TYR A 176 3.36 -20.47 -15.43
N SER A 177 2.24 -21.16 -15.19
CA SER A 177 2.24 -22.47 -14.49
C SER A 177 2.71 -23.63 -15.37
N SER A 178 2.71 -23.43 -16.69
CA SER A 178 3.21 -24.40 -17.66
C SER A 178 4.73 -24.48 -17.57
N LYS A 179 5.25 -25.45 -16.82
CA LYS A 179 6.70 -25.72 -16.80
C LYS A 179 7.19 -25.96 -18.24
N PRO A 180 8.34 -25.41 -18.66
CA PRO A 180 8.96 -25.86 -19.88
C PRO A 180 9.26 -27.36 -19.73
N LYS A 181 8.92 -28.16 -20.74
CA LYS A 181 9.38 -29.56 -20.80
C LYS A 181 10.89 -29.52 -20.62
N ALA A 182 11.41 -30.19 -19.59
CA ALA A 182 12.83 -30.28 -19.34
C ALA A 182 13.51 -30.72 -20.65
N LYS A 183 14.47 -29.93 -21.14
CA LYS A 183 15.38 -30.43 -22.17
C LYS A 183 16.09 -31.62 -21.55
N GLN A 184 15.76 -32.82 -22.01
CA GLN A 184 16.63 -33.97 -21.86
C GLN A 184 17.96 -33.60 -22.53
N GLN A 185 18.96 -33.27 -21.72
CA GLN A 185 20.37 -33.28 -22.10
C GLN A 185 21.05 -34.32 -21.25
#